data_AF-A0A1G4I5V1-F1
#
_entry.id   AF-A0A1G4I5V1-F1
#
_cell.length_a   1.000
_cell.length_b   1.000
_cell.length_c   1.000
_cell.angle_alpha   90.00
_cell.angle_beta   90.00
_cell.angle_gamma   90.00
#
_symmetry.space_group_name_H-M   'P 1'
#
loop_
_entity.id
_entity.type
_entity.pdbx_description
1 polymer ?
#
loop_
_entity_poly.entity_id
_entity_poly.type
_entity_poly.pdbx_seq_one_letter_code
_entity_poly.pdbx_strand_id
1 'polypeptide(L)'
;MATLLIFIAVFASLNVKANPVADNVADFQPLCQLAALAEQELPTTQTDNSGQEAYTGIEALNMSATDEAWQKLFTGNEADGTWAQKSKDYNDKDFQADWATKCDNWNTAKATITAGTGSDRWLTKHRSPNNPKMRKQVATQLKTLGERATALYDHLAAVIRTEREVTIPAINTALRQALYGSGATQKKSGGGENDQGCRRLR
;
A
#
# COMPACT_ATOMS: atom_id res chain seq x y z
N MET A 1 -16.61 -32.60 -10.11
CA MET A 1 -17.26 -31.38 -9.57
C MET A 1 -18.57 -31.20 -10.31
N ALA A 2 -19.63 -31.83 -9.81
CA ALA A 2 -20.87 -32.09 -10.56
C ALA A 2 -22.11 -31.68 -9.74
N THR A 3 -22.07 -30.50 -9.12
CA THR A 3 -23.12 -30.05 -8.18
C THR A 3 -23.48 -28.57 -8.32
N LEU A 4 -23.28 -27.98 -9.51
CA LEU A 4 -23.65 -26.57 -9.77
C LEU A 4 -24.51 -26.37 -11.04
N LEU A 5 -25.19 -27.42 -11.52
CA LEU A 5 -26.02 -27.35 -12.75
C LEU A 5 -27.52 -27.58 -12.52
N ILE A 6 -27.99 -27.67 -11.27
CA ILE A 6 -29.38 -28.07 -10.99
C ILE A 6 -30.30 -26.90 -10.61
N PHE A 7 -29.79 -25.68 -10.40
CA PHE A 7 -30.66 -24.55 -9.98
C PHE A 7 -31.30 -23.75 -11.12
N ILE A 8 -31.03 -24.04 -12.40
CA ILE A 8 -31.57 -23.25 -13.53
C ILE A 8 -32.86 -23.87 -14.13
N ALA A 9 -33.25 -25.10 -13.74
CA ALA A 9 -34.33 -25.82 -14.41
C ALA A 9 -35.74 -25.72 -13.76
N VAL A 10 -35.96 -24.87 -12.75
CA VAL A 10 -37.23 -24.86 -11.96
C VAL A 10 -38.13 -23.64 -12.22
N PHE A 11 -37.98 -22.94 -13.35
CA PHE A 11 -38.89 -21.82 -13.69
C PHE A 11 -39.75 -22.06 -14.95
N ALA A 12 -39.86 -23.31 -15.43
CA ALA A 12 -40.60 -23.60 -16.66
C ALA A 12 -42.11 -23.88 -16.49
N SER A 13 -42.73 -23.58 -15.34
CA SER A 13 -44.13 -24.01 -15.12
C SER A 13 -44.96 -23.06 -14.24
N LEU A 14 -45.06 -21.79 -14.61
CA LEU A 14 -46.12 -20.93 -14.09
C LEU A 14 -46.73 -20.11 -15.23
N ASN A 15 -48.01 -20.36 -15.50
CA ASN A 15 -48.85 -19.59 -16.42
C ASN A 15 -49.08 -18.17 -15.87
N VAL A 16 -48.07 -17.30 -15.98
CA VAL A 16 -48.22 -15.87 -15.74
C VAL A 16 -48.63 -15.25 -17.06
N LYS A 17 -49.74 -14.51 -17.08
CA LYS A 17 -50.03 -13.57 -18.16
C LYS A 17 -48.94 -12.50 -18.12
N ALA A 18 -47.85 -12.77 -18.81
CA ALA A 18 -46.69 -11.90 -18.84
C ALA A 18 -47.13 -10.54 -19.39
N ASN A 19 -47.07 -9.51 -18.56
CA ASN A 19 -46.72 -8.21 -19.09
C ASN A 19 -45.19 -8.22 -19.11
N PRO A 20 -44.55 -8.55 -20.24
CA PRO A 20 -43.10 -8.79 -20.30
C PRO A 20 -42.28 -7.56 -19.86
N VAL A 21 -42.93 -6.39 -19.78
CA VAL A 21 -42.33 -5.16 -19.26
C VAL A 21 -42.31 -5.17 -17.72
N ALA A 22 -43.37 -5.62 -17.04
CA ALA A 22 -43.47 -5.55 -15.58
C ALA A 22 -42.66 -6.64 -14.87
N ASP A 23 -42.66 -7.86 -15.40
CA ASP A 23 -41.99 -9.01 -14.77
C ASP A 23 -40.46 -8.89 -14.82
N ASN A 24 -39.91 -8.19 -15.82
CA ASN A 24 -38.46 -8.02 -15.97
C ASN A 24 -37.93 -6.76 -15.28
N VAL A 25 -38.79 -5.82 -14.85
CA VAL A 25 -38.34 -4.57 -14.18
C VAL A 25 -37.57 -4.85 -12.90
N ALA A 26 -38.04 -5.81 -12.09
CA ALA A 26 -37.39 -6.18 -10.84
C ALA A 26 -35.99 -6.78 -11.06
N ASP A 27 -35.81 -7.56 -12.13
CA ASP A 27 -34.53 -8.17 -12.49
C ASP A 27 -33.60 -7.21 -13.24
N PHE A 28 -34.16 -6.21 -13.93
CA PHE A 28 -33.40 -5.22 -14.70
C PHE A 28 -32.80 -4.11 -13.83
N GLN A 29 -33.45 -3.78 -12.70
CA GLN A 29 -32.98 -2.73 -11.81
C GLN A 29 -31.60 -2.99 -11.17
N PRO A 30 -31.28 -4.21 -10.67
CA PRO A 30 -29.92 -4.56 -10.23
C PRO A 30 -28.88 -4.47 -11.35
N LEU A 31 -29.23 -4.84 -12.59
CA LEU A 31 -28.34 -4.73 -13.75
C LEU A 31 -28.01 -3.26 -14.06
N CYS A 32 -28.97 -2.37 -13.90
CA CYS A 32 -28.75 -0.93 -14.04
C CYS A 32 -27.84 -0.35 -12.95
N GLN A 33 -27.90 -0.87 -11.71
CA GLN A 33 -27.00 -0.47 -10.63
C GLN A 33 -25.56 -0.94 -10.90
N LEU A 34 -25.39 -2.17 -11.38
CA LEU A 34 -24.09 -2.70 -11.82
C LEU A 34 -23.51 -1.88 -12.99
N ALA A 35 -24.35 -1.50 -13.95
CA ALA A 35 -23.96 -0.64 -15.07
C ALA A 35 -23.52 0.76 -14.62
N ALA A 36 -24.27 1.37 -13.70
CA ALA A 36 -23.91 2.66 -13.13
C ALA A 36 -22.58 2.60 -12.38
N LEU A 37 -22.30 1.51 -11.67
CA LEU A 37 -21.05 1.32 -10.93
C LEU A 37 -19.84 1.13 -11.87
N ALA A 38 -20.00 0.43 -13.00
CA ALA A 38 -18.93 0.24 -14.00
C ALA A 38 -18.58 1.53 -14.76
N GLU A 39 -19.54 2.46 -14.87
CA GLU A 39 -19.41 3.76 -15.53
C GLU A 39 -18.98 4.89 -14.57
N GLN A 40 -19.04 4.65 -13.26
CA GLN A 40 -18.59 5.62 -12.26
C GLN A 40 -17.05 5.66 -12.20
N GLU A 41 -16.49 6.86 -12.25
CA GLU A 41 -15.08 7.05 -11.90
C GLU A 41 -14.99 7.19 -10.39
N LEU A 42 -14.46 6.14 -9.74
CA LEU A 42 -14.12 6.22 -8.33
C LEU A 42 -12.90 7.14 -8.15
N PRO A 43 -12.91 8.04 -7.17
CA PRO A 43 -11.79 8.92 -6.89
C PRO A 43 -10.56 8.08 -6.52
N THR A 44 -9.40 8.38 -7.09
CA THR A 44 -8.16 7.73 -6.69
C THR A 44 -7.92 7.94 -5.20
N THR A 45 -7.66 6.87 -4.46
CA THR A 45 -7.17 6.99 -3.10
C THR A 45 -5.76 7.59 -3.16
N GLN A 46 -5.55 8.73 -2.49
CA GLN A 46 -4.21 9.26 -2.32
C GLN A 46 -3.42 8.28 -1.44
N THR A 47 -2.17 8.01 -1.82
CA THR A 47 -1.25 7.26 -0.98
C THR A 47 -0.90 8.11 0.23
N ASP A 48 -1.25 7.64 1.43
CA ASP A 48 -0.81 8.24 2.68
C ASP A 48 0.60 7.73 3.02
N ASN A 49 1.58 8.62 2.98
CA ASN A 49 2.98 8.31 3.28
C ASN A 49 3.38 8.64 4.73
N SER A 50 2.44 9.09 5.57
CA SER A 50 2.73 9.54 6.95
C SER A 50 3.40 8.46 7.79
N GLY A 51 3.02 7.19 7.60
CA GLY A 51 3.64 6.05 8.27
C GLY A 51 5.12 5.86 7.90
N GLN A 52 5.47 6.07 6.63
CA GLN A 52 6.86 5.98 6.16
C GLN A 52 7.70 7.16 6.67
N GLU A 53 7.14 8.36 6.68
CA GLU A 53 7.81 9.56 7.20
C GLU A 53 8.08 9.42 8.71
N ALA A 54 7.10 8.96 9.48
CA ALA A 54 7.23 8.71 10.91
C ALA A 54 8.29 7.64 11.19
N TYR A 55 8.28 6.53 10.44
CA TYR A 55 9.28 5.47 10.55
C TYR A 55 10.70 6.01 10.29
N THR A 56 10.89 6.72 9.17
CA THR A 56 12.17 7.31 8.80
C THR A 56 12.67 8.30 9.87
N GLY A 57 11.77 9.10 10.44
CA GLY A 57 12.09 10.01 11.53
C GLY A 57 12.56 9.31 12.80
N ILE A 58 11.93 8.21 13.18
CA ILE A 58 12.34 7.39 14.35
C ILE A 58 13.70 6.76 14.12
N GLU A 59 13.95 6.18 12.94
CA GLU A 59 15.26 5.60 12.61
C GLU A 59 16.36 6.66 12.56
N ALA A 60 16.07 7.87 12.07
CA ALA A 60 16.99 8.99 12.11
C ALA A 60 17.28 9.47 13.54
N LEU A 61 16.29 9.48 14.44
CA LEU A 61 16.53 9.75 15.87
C LEU A 61 17.44 8.69 16.49
N ASN A 62 17.16 7.41 16.22
CA ASN A 62 17.96 6.30 16.70
C ASN A 62 19.42 6.38 16.19
N MET A 63 19.61 6.65 14.89
CA MET A 63 20.92 6.84 14.28
C MET A 63 21.68 8.01 14.92
N SER A 64 21.04 9.16 15.16
CA SER A 64 21.64 10.32 15.85
C SER A 64 22.11 10.02 17.29
N ALA A 65 21.50 9.04 17.95
CA ALA A 65 21.83 8.68 19.33
C ALA A 65 22.94 7.62 19.43
N THR A 66 23.25 6.94 18.32
CA THR A 66 24.36 5.97 18.26
C THR A 66 25.72 6.67 18.29
N ASP A 67 26.76 5.94 18.69
CA ASP A 67 28.12 6.47 18.70
C ASP A 67 28.66 6.74 17.29
N GLU A 68 29.63 7.64 17.18
CA GLU A 68 30.18 8.04 15.88
C GLU A 68 30.85 6.88 15.14
N ALA A 69 31.42 5.90 15.84
CA ALA A 69 32.08 4.77 15.20
C ALA A 69 31.04 3.90 14.47
N TRP A 70 29.91 3.65 15.12
CA TRP A 70 28.77 2.99 14.49
C TRP A 70 28.20 3.78 13.31
N GLN A 71 27.97 5.09 13.47
CA GLN A 71 27.45 5.93 12.39
C GLN A 71 28.36 5.95 11.16
N LYS A 72 29.68 5.91 11.36
CA LYS A 72 30.69 5.91 10.28
C LYS A 72 30.68 4.63 9.45
N LEU A 73 30.03 3.56 9.92
CA LEU A 73 29.79 2.39 9.09
C LEU A 73 28.92 2.75 7.89
N PHE A 74 28.04 3.74 8.00
CA PHE A 74 27.07 4.10 6.96
C PHE A 74 27.53 5.38 6.25
N THR A 75 27.41 5.39 4.92
CA THR A 75 27.81 6.53 4.09
C THR A 75 26.68 7.56 3.99
N GLY A 76 25.43 7.13 4.14
CA GLY A 76 24.26 7.95 3.82
C GLY A 76 24.05 8.13 2.32
N ASN A 77 24.83 7.42 1.49
CA ASN A 77 24.68 7.38 0.04
C ASN A 77 24.19 5.99 -0.37
N GLU A 78 23.11 5.91 -1.14
CA GLU A 78 22.58 4.66 -1.66
C GLU A 78 23.55 3.96 -2.61
N ALA A 79 24.44 4.69 -3.29
CA ALA A 79 25.38 4.11 -4.22
C ALA A 79 26.47 3.26 -3.55
N ASP A 80 26.80 3.50 -2.27
CA ASP A 80 27.95 2.88 -1.58
C ASP A 80 27.60 2.29 -0.20
N GLY A 81 26.37 2.47 0.28
CA GLY A 81 25.95 2.12 1.63
C GLY A 81 25.01 0.91 1.73
N THR A 82 24.70 0.26 0.62
CA THR A 82 23.77 -0.88 0.60
C THR A 82 24.34 -2.11 1.28
N TRP A 83 23.46 -2.99 1.75
CA TRP A 83 23.88 -4.30 2.25
C TRP A 83 24.65 -5.13 1.20
N ALA A 84 24.26 -5.05 -0.07
CA ALA A 84 24.91 -5.77 -1.16
C ALA A 84 26.41 -5.44 -1.29
N GLN A 85 26.80 -4.23 -0.90
CA GLN A 85 28.20 -3.80 -0.91
C GLN A 85 28.89 -4.14 0.40
N LYS A 86 28.24 -3.86 1.53
CA LYS A 86 28.79 -4.07 2.87
C LYS A 86 28.96 -5.53 3.27
N SER A 87 28.05 -6.40 2.85
CA SER A 87 28.02 -7.82 3.24
C SER A 87 29.34 -8.55 3.02
N LYS A 88 30.13 -8.12 2.03
CA LYS A 88 31.47 -8.65 1.72
C LYS A 88 32.41 -8.63 2.92
N ASP A 89 32.28 -7.63 3.79
CA ASP A 89 33.14 -7.45 4.97
C ASP A 89 32.60 -8.17 6.22
N TYR A 90 31.37 -8.70 6.16
CA TYR A 90 30.64 -9.27 7.30
C TYR A 90 30.06 -10.67 7.02
N ASN A 91 30.57 -11.38 6.01
CA ASN A 91 30.20 -12.77 5.77
C ASN A 91 30.48 -13.65 6.98
N ASP A 92 29.62 -14.65 7.20
CA ASP A 92 29.73 -15.67 8.24
C ASP A 92 29.70 -15.12 9.68
N LYS A 93 29.06 -13.96 9.87
CA LYS A 93 28.82 -13.39 11.19
C LYS A 93 27.42 -13.74 11.68
N ASP A 94 27.30 -14.03 12.97
CA ASP A 94 26.01 -14.38 13.60
C ASP A 94 24.94 -13.27 13.44
N PHE A 95 25.36 -12.02 13.29
CA PHE A 95 24.46 -10.86 13.08
C PHE A 95 24.13 -10.59 11.61
N GLN A 96 24.68 -11.35 10.66
CA GLN A 96 24.53 -11.12 9.22
C GLN A 96 23.06 -11.08 8.80
N ALA A 97 22.24 -12.01 9.29
CA ALA A 97 20.83 -12.09 8.98
C ALA A 97 20.05 -10.85 9.47
N ASP A 98 20.40 -10.32 10.65
CA ASP A 98 19.78 -9.13 11.21
C ASP A 98 20.19 -7.86 10.45
N TRP A 99 21.45 -7.77 10.03
CA TRP A 99 21.93 -6.61 9.28
C TRP A 99 21.42 -6.61 7.84
N ALA A 100 21.24 -7.78 7.23
CA ALA A 100 20.71 -7.89 5.87
C ALA A 100 19.33 -7.24 5.72
N THR A 101 18.51 -7.24 6.76
CA THR A 101 17.16 -6.62 6.74
C THR A 101 17.15 -5.16 7.16
N LYS A 102 18.20 -4.66 7.83
CA LYS A 102 18.20 -3.32 8.45
C LYS A 102 19.22 -2.35 7.86
N CYS A 103 20.25 -2.85 7.19
CA CYS A 103 21.39 -2.03 6.75
C CYS A 103 20.98 -0.89 5.82
N ASP A 104 20.07 -1.15 4.89
CA ASP A 104 19.59 -0.13 3.96
C ASP A 104 18.81 0.96 4.70
N ASN A 105 17.96 0.58 5.68
CA ASN A 105 17.23 1.54 6.52
C ASN A 105 18.18 2.38 7.38
N TRP A 106 19.23 1.77 7.95
CA TRP A 106 20.26 2.51 8.67
C TRP A 106 21.02 3.47 7.75
N ASN A 107 21.28 3.10 6.50
CA ASN A 107 21.92 3.99 5.53
C ASN A 107 21.00 5.16 5.16
N THR A 108 19.70 4.93 4.97
CA THR A 108 18.71 5.99 4.78
C THR A 108 18.64 6.93 5.98
N ALA A 109 18.58 6.39 7.20
CA ALA A 109 18.63 7.18 8.42
C ALA A 109 19.91 8.02 8.49
N LYS A 110 21.06 7.45 8.10
CA LYS A 110 22.32 8.18 8.00
C LYS A 110 22.21 9.36 7.03
N ALA A 111 21.63 9.14 5.85
CA ALA A 111 21.38 10.18 4.86
C ALA A 111 20.55 11.31 5.47
N THR A 112 19.44 10.98 6.15
CA THR A 112 18.55 11.93 6.82
C THR A 112 19.29 12.80 7.84
N ILE A 113 20.12 12.20 8.70
CA ILE A 113 20.81 12.98 9.75
C ILE A 113 21.92 13.89 9.20
N THR A 114 22.44 13.57 8.00
CA THR A 114 23.47 14.36 7.30
C THR A 114 22.90 15.36 6.30
N ALA A 115 21.62 15.28 5.97
CA ALA A 115 20.96 16.16 5.03
C ALA A 115 20.75 17.58 5.59
N GLY A 116 20.53 18.53 4.67
CA GLY A 116 20.27 19.92 4.98
C GLY A 116 21.52 20.76 5.27
N THR A 117 21.31 22.07 5.47
CA THR A 117 22.37 23.03 5.76
C THR A 117 21.96 23.94 6.92
N GLY A 118 22.93 24.60 7.56
CA GLY A 118 22.66 25.56 8.65
C GLY A 118 21.74 25.05 9.77
N SER A 119 20.68 25.82 10.07
CA SER A 119 19.67 25.52 11.09
C SER A 119 18.75 24.37 10.72
N ASP A 120 18.66 24.00 9.44
CA ASP A 120 17.81 22.92 8.96
C ASP A 120 18.43 21.53 9.11
N ARG A 121 19.73 21.45 9.42
CA ARG A 121 20.37 20.17 9.71
C ARG A 121 19.62 19.45 10.83
N TRP A 122 19.39 18.16 10.62
CA TRP A 122 18.74 17.28 11.58
C TRP A 122 19.35 17.38 12.98
N LEU A 123 20.68 17.30 13.07
CA LEU A 123 21.42 17.36 14.33
C LEU A 123 21.35 18.74 15.01
N THR A 124 20.93 19.80 14.31
CA THR A 124 20.65 21.09 14.95
C THR A 124 19.32 21.05 15.70
N LYS A 125 18.32 20.37 15.14
CA LYS A 125 16.95 20.25 15.70
C LYS A 125 16.83 19.11 16.73
N HIS A 126 17.58 18.02 16.53
CA HIS A 126 17.49 16.78 17.31
C HIS A 126 18.85 16.44 17.95
N ARG A 127 19.34 17.33 18.83
CA ARG A 127 20.63 17.13 19.50
C ARG A 127 20.55 15.99 20.50
N SER A 128 21.49 15.07 20.39
CA SER A 128 21.73 14.07 21.43
C SER A 128 22.18 14.74 22.74
N PRO A 129 21.81 14.17 23.90
CA PRO A 129 22.32 14.65 25.19
C PRO A 129 23.85 14.72 25.22
N ASN A 130 24.40 15.79 25.79
CA ASN A 130 25.85 15.94 25.96
C ASN A 130 26.40 15.00 27.05
N ASN A 131 25.59 14.68 28.07
CA ASN A 131 25.96 13.78 29.15
C ASN A 131 26.04 12.32 28.64
N PRO A 132 27.19 11.62 28.80
CA PRO A 132 27.37 10.26 28.28
C PRO A 132 26.39 9.21 28.84
N LYS A 133 26.06 9.28 30.15
CA LYS A 133 25.13 8.35 30.79
C LYS A 133 23.71 8.55 30.24
N MET A 134 23.29 9.81 30.11
CA MET A 134 21.99 10.16 29.56
C MET A 134 21.89 9.79 28.08
N ARG A 135 22.96 10.03 27.30
CA ARG A 135 23.05 9.63 25.89
C ARG A 135 22.91 8.12 25.73
N LYS A 136 23.60 7.33 26.55
CA LYS A 136 23.48 5.85 26.53
C LYS A 136 22.05 5.40 26.86
N GLN A 137 21.42 6.01 27.85
CA GLN A 137 20.04 5.69 28.23
C GLN A 137 19.05 6.02 27.09
N VAL A 138 19.18 7.20 26.49
CA VAL A 138 18.35 7.63 25.35
C VAL A 138 18.58 6.72 24.15
N ALA A 139 19.82 6.34 23.84
CA ALA A 139 20.13 5.41 22.77
C ALA A 139 19.45 4.03 22.98
N THR A 140 19.45 3.50 24.21
CA THR A 140 18.73 2.25 24.52
C THR A 140 17.23 2.36 24.29
N GLN A 141 16.62 3.49 24.71
CA GLN A 141 15.19 3.74 24.51
C GLN A 141 14.84 3.90 23.03
N LEU A 142 15.65 4.64 22.27
CA LEU A 142 15.46 4.84 20.84
C LEU A 142 15.67 3.55 20.05
N LYS A 143 16.62 2.69 20.46
CA LYS A 143 16.77 1.35 19.86
C LYS A 143 15.49 0.53 20.02
N THR A 144 14.91 0.54 21.22
CA THR A 144 13.66 -0.19 21.51
C THR A 144 12.48 0.38 20.69
N LEU A 145 12.43 1.71 20.55
CA LEU A 145 11.41 2.37 19.74
C LEU A 145 11.57 2.06 18.25
N GLY A 146 12.79 2.10 17.71
CA GLY A 146 13.10 1.75 16.32
C GLY A 146 12.75 0.31 15.97
N GLU A 147 13.03 -0.64 16.87
CA GLU A 147 12.62 -2.04 16.69
C GLU A 147 11.10 -2.20 16.59
N ARG A 148 10.34 -1.50 17.45
CA ARG A 148 8.87 -1.49 17.39
C ARG A 148 8.34 -0.80 16.14
N ALA A 149 8.96 0.32 15.75
CA ALA A 149 8.58 1.06 14.55
C ALA A 149 8.84 0.24 13.29
N THR A 150 9.95 -0.50 13.24
CA THR A 150 10.27 -1.44 12.15
C THR A 150 9.19 -2.51 12.03
N ALA A 151 8.82 -3.17 13.13
CA ALA A 151 7.77 -4.19 13.09
C ALA A 151 6.40 -3.64 12.63
N LEU A 152 6.04 -2.42 13.05
CA LEU A 152 4.81 -1.76 12.60
C LEU A 152 4.87 -1.34 11.13
N TYR A 153 6.01 -0.84 10.67
CA TYR A 153 6.20 -0.44 9.29
C TYR A 153 6.23 -1.64 8.35
N ASP A 154 6.86 -2.75 8.75
CA ASP A 154 6.83 -4.01 8.00
C ASP A 154 5.40 -4.53 7.85
N HIS A 155 4.59 -4.43 8.91
CA HIS A 155 3.17 -4.78 8.85
C HIS A 155 2.40 -3.85 7.90
N LEU A 156 2.61 -2.53 8.00
CA LEU A 156 2.00 -1.56 7.08
C LEU A 156 2.39 -1.83 5.63
N ALA A 157 3.67 -2.09 5.36
CA ALA A 157 4.16 -2.42 4.02
C ALA A 157 3.56 -3.73 3.49
N ALA A 158 3.39 -4.73 4.37
CA ALA A 158 2.71 -5.98 4.02
C ALA A 158 1.24 -5.74 3.65
N VAL A 159 0.50 -4.97 4.45
CA VAL A 159 -0.90 -4.59 4.17
C VAL A 159 -1.00 -3.83 2.85
N ILE A 160 -0.16 -2.81 2.65
CA ILE A 160 -0.11 -2.05 1.40
C ILE A 160 0.15 -2.98 0.21
N ARG A 161 1.08 -3.93 0.34
CA ARG A 161 1.39 -4.89 -0.73
C ARG A 161 0.21 -5.82 -1.03
N THR A 162 -0.47 -6.34 -0.01
CA THR A 162 -1.62 -7.24 -0.18
C THR A 162 -2.84 -6.52 -0.74
N GLU A 163 -3.07 -5.27 -0.33
CA GLU A 163 -4.20 -4.47 -0.80
C GLU A 163 -3.91 -3.80 -2.16
N ARG A 164 -2.64 -3.71 -2.57
CA ARG A 164 -2.23 -3.17 -3.87
C ARG A 164 -2.85 -3.88 -5.06
N GLU A 165 -3.26 -5.14 -4.91
CA GLU A 165 -3.92 -5.90 -5.97
C GLU A 165 -5.34 -5.37 -6.24
N VAL A 166 -5.98 -4.73 -5.25
CA VAL A 166 -7.31 -4.13 -5.34
C VAL A 166 -7.18 -2.65 -5.66
N THR A 167 -6.70 -2.34 -6.86
CA THR A 167 -6.66 -0.94 -7.33
C THR A 167 -8.02 -0.51 -7.89
N ILE A 168 -8.38 0.76 -7.78
CA ILE A 168 -9.56 1.33 -8.46
C ILE A 168 -9.54 1.04 -9.97
N PRO A 169 -8.41 1.18 -10.69
CA PRO A 169 -8.31 0.74 -12.08
C PRO A 169 -8.59 -0.75 -12.29
N ALA A 170 -8.13 -1.64 -11.41
CA ALA A 170 -8.39 -3.07 -11.48
C ALA A 170 -9.88 -3.39 -11.22
N ILE A 171 -10.50 -2.73 -10.23
CA ILE A 171 -11.94 -2.82 -9.96
C ILE A 171 -12.75 -2.34 -11.18
N ASN A 172 -12.43 -1.17 -11.73
CA ASN A 172 -13.10 -0.63 -12.91
C ASN A 172 -12.92 -1.54 -14.12
N THR A 173 -11.74 -2.11 -14.31
CA THR A 173 -11.48 -3.07 -15.38
C THR A 173 -12.28 -4.35 -15.19
N ALA A 174 -12.34 -4.90 -13.98
CA ALA A 174 -13.13 -6.08 -13.66
C ALA A 174 -14.64 -5.83 -13.86
N LEU A 175 -15.16 -4.68 -13.40
CA LEU A 175 -16.55 -4.28 -13.61
C LEU A 175 -16.88 -4.11 -15.10
N ARG A 176 -15.99 -3.48 -15.87
CA ARG A 176 -16.15 -3.31 -17.33
C ARG A 176 -16.07 -4.64 -18.07
N GLN A 177 -15.16 -5.53 -17.69
CA GLN A 177 -15.06 -6.86 -18.30
C GLN A 177 -16.28 -7.74 -17.96
N ALA A 178 -16.80 -7.65 -16.74
CA ALA A 178 -18.02 -8.35 -16.35
C ALA A 178 -19.25 -7.86 -17.12
N LEU A 179 -19.33 -6.56 -17.42
CA LEU A 179 -20.49 -5.95 -18.07
C LEU A 179 -20.42 -5.96 -19.61
N TYR A 180 -19.23 -5.80 -20.18
CA TYR A 180 -19.01 -5.62 -21.63
C TYR A 180 -18.20 -6.74 -22.29
N GLY A 181 -17.74 -7.72 -21.52
CA GLY A 181 -16.96 -8.87 -22.01
C GLY A 181 -15.44 -8.70 -21.86
N SER A 182 -14.72 -9.81 -21.98
CA SER A 182 -13.26 -9.87 -21.82
C SER A 182 -12.55 -8.91 -22.77
N GLY A 183 -11.65 -8.08 -22.24
CA GLY A 183 -10.89 -7.10 -23.03
C GLY A 183 -11.48 -5.68 -23.05
N ALA A 184 -12.65 -5.47 -22.45
CA ALA A 184 -13.22 -4.12 -22.32
C ALA A 184 -12.42 -3.28 -21.30
N THR A 185 -11.77 -2.21 -21.78
CA THR A 185 -10.95 -1.29 -20.97
C THR A 185 -11.51 0.14 -20.90
N GLN A 186 -12.45 0.49 -21.79
CA GLN A 186 -13.02 1.82 -21.92
C GLN A 186 -14.51 1.83 -21.57
N LYS A 187 -15.03 3.00 -21.18
CA LYS A 187 -16.48 3.25 -21.10
C LYS A 187 -17.12 3.02 -22.47
N LYS A 188 -18.36 2.54 -22.51
CA LYS A 188 -19.02 2.36 -23.81
C LYS A 188 -19.36 3.74 -24.38
N SER A 189 -18.71 4.11 -25.50
CA SER A 189 -19.06 5.34 -26.23
C SER A 189 -20.52 5.28 -26.64
N GLY A 190 -21.25 6.36 -26.34
CA GLY A 190 -22.71 6.43 -26.38
C GLY A 190 -23.34 5.77 -27.59
N GLY A 191 -24.10 4.71 -27.34
CA GLY A 191 -24.89 3.97 -28.33
C GLY A 191 -26.31 3.76 -27.84
N GLY A 192 -27.08 4.86 -27.83
CA GLY A 192 -28.50 4.97 -28.18
C GLY A 192 -29.60 4.19 -27.45
N GLU A 193 -29.40 2.93 -27.06
CA GLU A 193 -30.55 2.03 -26.82
C GLU A 193 -30.57 1.42 -25.41
N ASN A 194 -29.43 1.04 -24.86
CA ASN A 194 -29.36 0.42 -23.52
C ASN A 194 -29.49 1.44 -22.38
N ASP A 195 -29.21 2.71 -22.66
CA ASP A 195 -29.16 3.79 -21.68
C ASP A 195 -30.54 4.42 -21.43
N GLN A 196 -31.51 4.14 -22.30
CA GLN A 196 -32.90 4.56 -22.13
C GLN A 196 -33.65 3.66 -21.14
N GLY A 197 -33.31 2.36 -21.09
CA GLY A 197 -33.94 1.41 -20.16
C GLY A 197 -33.63 1.73 -18.70
N CYS A 198 -32.37 1.98 -18.38
CA CYS A 198 -31.96 2.33 -17.01
C CYS A 198 -32.38 3.73 -16.56
N ARG A 199 -32.60 4.68 -17.49
CA ARG A 199 -33.11 6.02 -17.16
C ARG A 199 -34.62 6.06 -16.91
N ARG A 200 -35.40 5.12 -17.45
CA ARG A 200 -36.88 5.07 -17.27
C ARG A 200 -37.33 4.38 -15.97
N LEU A 201 -36.41 3.80 -15.21
CA LEU A 201 -36.68 3.07 -13.96
C LEU A 201 -36.29 3.83 -12.68
N ARG A 202 -35.79 5.07 -12.83
CA ARG A 202 -35.35 5.91 -11.70
C ARG A 202 -36.46 6.87 -11.28
#